data_AF-A0A1V4DJ85-F1
#
_entry.id   AF-A0A1V4DJ85-F1
#
_cell.length_a   1.000
_cell.length_b   1.000
_cell.length_c   1.000
_cell.angle_alpha   90.00
_cell.angle_beta   90.00
_cell.angle_gamma   90.00
#
_symmetry.space_group_name_H-M   'P 1'
#
loop_
_entity.id
_entity.type
_entity.pdbx_description
1 polymer ?
#
loop_
_entity_poly.entity_id
_entity_poly.type
_entity_poly.pdbx_seq_one_letter_code
_entity_poly.pdbx_strand_id
1 'polypeptide(L)' 'MVYEFRSHASYEDKMSFICADGKTGELVDILLSRKLDKIIPYFNRSPLEEREKVNFLVTDMNAAYFQLISFVKLS' A
#
# COMPACT_ATOMS: atom_id res chain seq x y z
N MET A 1 -13.59 -5.00 -1.68
CA MET A 1 -14.51 -3.84 -1.56
C MET A 1 -13.70 -2.72 -0.94
N VAL A 2 -13.67 -1.53 -1.56
CA VAL A 2 -12.72 -0.45 -1.24
C VAL A 2 -13.39 0.56 -0.31
N TYR A 3 -12.74 0.86 0.83
CA TYR A 3 -13.09 1.99 1.69
C TYR A 3 -11.82 2.77 2.01
N GLU A 4 -11.84 4.08 1.76
CA GLU A 4 -10.76 5.00 2.10
C GLU A 4 -11.11 5.72 3.40
N PHE A 5 -10.22 5.69 4.40
CA PHE A 5 -10.38 6.41 5.67
C PHE A 5 -9.30 7.48 5.81
N ARG A 6 -9.74 8.67 6.21
CA ARG A 6 -8.88 9.83 6.47
C ARG A 6 -8.12 9.59 7.79
N SER A 7 -6.79 9.54 7.74
CA SER A 7 -5.97 9.55 8.96
C SER A 7 -6.15 10.88 9.69
N HIS A 8 -6.42 10.82 11.00
CA HIS A 8 -6.49 11.99 11.86
C HIS A 8 -5.11 12.43 12.41
N ALA A 9 -4.02 11.85 11.90
CA ALA A 9 -2.68 12.10 12.42
C ALA A 9 -1.74 12.55 11.29
N SER A 10 -1.36 13.83 11.34
CA SER A 10 -0.24 14.52 10.65
C SER A 10 -0.67 15.55 9.60
N TYR A 11 -0.26 16.80 9.84
CA TYR A 11 -0.54 18.00 9.02
C TYR A 11 0.09 17.94 7.61
N GLU A 12 1.07 17.05 7.37
CA GLU A 12 1.86 16.99 6.13
C GLU A 12 1.41 15.93 5.10
N ASP A 13 0.78 14.83 5.54
CA ASP A 13 0.31 13.75 4.65
C ASP A 13 -1.15 13.40 4.97
N LYS A 14 -2.06 13.87 4.11
CA LYS A 14 -3.52 13.78 4.33
C LYS A 14 -4.10 12.37 4.16
N MET A 15 -3.31 11.41 3.69
CA MET A 15 -3.77 10.09 3.24
C MET A 15 -2.78 8.99 3.64
N SER A 16 -3.30 7.91 4.21
CA SER A 16 -2.54 6.74 4.64
C SER A 16 -2.60 5.62 3.61
N PHE A 17 -1.62 4.72 3.64
CA PHE A 17 -1.61 3.48 2.86
C PHE A 17 -1.97 2.31 3.77
N ILE A 18 -3.03 1.59 3.44
CA ILE A 18 -3.58 0.52 4.27
C ILE A 18 -3.26 -0.83 3.62
N CYS A 19 -2.69 -1.74 4.41
CA CYS A 19 -2.46 -3.13 4.06
C CYS A 19 -3.55 -3.99 4.73
N ALA A 20 -4.18 -4.88 3.97
CA ALA A 20 -5.17 -5.81 4.50
C ALA A 20 -5.03 -7.19 3.85
N ASP A 21 -5.44 -8.22 4.58
CA ASP A 21 -5.54 -9.57 4.04
C ASP A 21 -6.67 -9.62 3.00
N GLY A 22 -6.35 -10.10 1.79
CA GLY A 22 -7.29 -10.11 0.67
C GLY A 22 -8.46 -11.10 0.82
N LYS A 23 -8.38 -12.06 1.76
CA LYS A 23 -9.42 -13.07 2.02
C LYS A 23 -10.28 -12.70 3.23
N THR A 24 -9.67 -12.32 4.35
CA THR A 24 -10.38 -12.01 5.60
C THR A 24 -10.80 -10.54 5.68
N GLY A 25 -10.13 -9.65 4.95
CA GLY A 25 -10.29 -8.20 5.07
C GLY A 25 -9.67 -7.64 6.36
N GLU A 26 -8.93 -8.45 7.12
CA GLU A 26 -8.27 -8.01 8.33
C GLU A 26 -7.13 -7.06 8.01
N LEU A 27 -6.97 -6.04 8.85
CA LEU A 27 -5.92 -5.05 8.71
C LEU A 27 -4.57 -5.66 9.08
N VAL A 28 -3.63 -5.63 8.13
CA VAL A 28 -2.26 -6.12 8.32
C VAL A 28 -1.37 -4.99 8.81
N ASP A 29 -1.47 -3.80 8.20
CA ASP A 29 -0.68 -2.62 8.61
C ASP A 29 -1.29 -1.31 8.07
N ILE A 30 -0.88 -0.18 8.64
CA ILE A 30 -1.20 1.18 8.18
C ILE A 30 0.07 2.02 8.15
N LEU A 31 0.45 2.47 6.96
CA LEU A 31 1.47 3.49 6.79
C LEU A 31 0.79 4.87 6.80
N LEU A 32 1.29 5.77 7.63
CA LEU A 32 0.74 7.13 7.75
C LEU A 32 0.90 7.97 6.47
N SER A 33 1.74 7.55 5.53
CA SER A 33 1.96 8.20 4.25
C SER A 33 1.76 7.22 3.10
N ARG A 34 1.18 7.73 2.02
CA ARG A 34 0.99 7.00 0.77
C ARG A 34 2.07 7.30 -0.30
N LYS A 35 3.09 8.09 0.03
CA LYS A 35 4.13 8.47 -0.94
C LYS A 35 5.08 7.29 -1.25
N LEU A 36 5.53 7.20 -2.51
CA LEU A 36 6.39 6.10 -2.98
C LEU A 36 7.71 5.98 -2.20
N ASP A 37 8.31 7.11 -1.84
CA ASP A 37 9.54 7.20 -1.06
C ASP A 37 9.38 6.66 0.37
N LYS A 38 8.15 6.47 0.85
CA LYS A 38 7.83 5.83 2.14
C LYS A 38 7.39 4.38 1.97
N ILE A 39 6.62 4.09 0.93
CA ILE A 39 6.09 2.74 0.66
C ILE A 39 7.19 1.78 0.19
N ILE A 40 8.07 2.20 -0.73
CA ILE A 40 9.11 1.32 -1.29
C ILE A 40 10.07 0.82 -0.21
N PRO A 41 10.62 1.67 0.69
CA PRO A 41 11.45 1.20 1.79
C PRO A 41 10.71 0.31 2.79
N TYR A 42 9.39 0.44 2.94
CA TYR A 42 8.59 -0.43 3.80
C TYR A 42 8.57 -1.86 3.23
N PHE A 43 8.18 -2.03 1.97
CA PHE A 43 8.15 -3.36 1.34
C PHE A 43 9.54 -3.98 1.16
N ASN A 44 10.57 -3.16 0.99
CA ASN A 44 11.95 -3.64 0.86
C ASN A 44 12.50 -4.32 2.12
N ARG A 45 11.86 -4.15 3.29
CA ARG A 45 12.25 -4.85 4.54
C ARG A 45 11.84 -6.33 4.52
N SER A 46 10.80 -6.66 3.77
CA SER A 46 10.32 -8.03 3.64
C SER A 46 11.14 -8.79 2.59
N PRO A 47 11.35 -10.10 2.74
CA PRO A 47 11.93 -10.92 1.67
C PRO A 47 11.12 -10.85 0.38
N LEU A 48 11.76 -11.11 -0.77
CA LEU A 48 11.10 -11.10 -2.08
C LEU A 48 9.89 -12.07 -2.11
N GLU A 49 10.04 -13.25 -1.53
CA GLU A 49 9.00 -14.29 -1.43
C GLU A 49 7.71 -13.79 -0.75
N GLU A 50 7.82 -12.88 0.22
CA GLU A 50 6.66 -12.30 0.89
C GLU A 50 6.02 -11.19 0.04
N ARG A 51 6.83 -10.44 -0.71
CA ARG A 51 6.32 -9.39 -1.62
C ARG A 51 5.57 -9.98 -2.81
N GLU A 52 5.96 -11.16 -3.28
CA GLU A 52 5.30 -11.87 -4.38
C GLU A 52 3.90 -12.39 -4.01
N LYS A 53 3.55 -12.46 -2.71
CA LYS A 53 2.20 -12.85 -2.26
C LYS A 53 1.17 -11.73 -2.36
N VAL A 54 1.59 -10.51 -2.71
CA VAL A 54 0.70 -9.36 -2.88
C VAL A 54 -0.08 -9.50 -4.19
N ASN A 55 -1.34 -9.91 -4.09
CA ASN A 55 -2.17 -10.20 -5.28
C ASN A 55 -2.87 -8.96 -5.86
N PHE A 56 -3.17 -7.95 -5.03
CA PHE A 56 -3.95 -6.80 -5.45
C PHE A 56 -3.36 -5.51 -4.89
N LEU A 57 -3.13 -4.55 -5.78
CA LEU A 57 -2.87 -3.16 -5.42
C LEU A 57 -4.10 -2.34 -5.79
N VAL A 58 -4.85 -1.93 -4.77
CA VAL A 58 -6.01 -1.06 -4.95
C VAL A 58 -5.61 0.36 -4.60
N THR A 59 -5.76 1.27 -5.56
CA THR A 59 -5.43 2.67 -5.39
C THR A 59 -6.51 3.53 -6.02
N ASP A 60 -6.91 4.63 -5.36
CA ASP A 60 -7.66 5.69 -6.00
C ASP A 60 -6.74 6.29 -7.08
N MET A 61 -7.25 6.48 -8.29
CA MET A 61 -6.54 6.66 -9.55
C MET A 61 -5.52 7.82 -9.52
N ASN A 62 -4.40 7.62 -8.85
CA ASN A 62 -3.26 8.52 -8.84
C ASN A 62 -2.17 7.88 -9.67
N ALA A 63 -1.86 8.52 -10.81
CA ALA A 63 -0.95 8.01 -11.84
C ALA A 63 0.43 7.58 -11.30
N ALA A 64 0.86 8.12 -10.14
CA ALA A 64 2.14 7.76 -9.53
C ALA A 64 2.26 6.27 -9.15
N TYR A 65 1.15 5.58 -8.82
CA TYR A 65 1.20 4.16 -8.42
C TYR A 65 1.39 3.19 -9.60
N PHE A 66 1.28 3.64 -10.86
CA PHE A 66 1.65 2.80 -12.00
C PHE A 66 3.12 2.37 -11.94
N GLN A 67 3.99 3.20 -11.36
CA GLN A 67 5.39 2.84 -11.15
C GLN A 67 5.53 1.67 -10.17
N LEU A 68 4.63 1.54 -9.18
CA LEU A 68 4.63 0.41 -8.25
C LEU A 68 4.35 -0.92 -8.97
N ILE A 69 3.54 -0.95 -10.03
CA ILE A 69 3.28 -2.17 -10.82
C ILE A 69 4.57 -2.74 -11.44
N SER A 70 5.59 -1.90 -11.68
CA SER A 70 6.90 -2.40 -12.14
C SER A 70 7.73 -3.07 -11.04
N PHE A 71 7.42 -2.81 -9.76
CA PHE A 71 8.10 -3.36 -8.59
C PHE A 71 7.34 -4.52 -7.93
N VAL A 72 6.04 -4.68 -8.22
CA VAL A 72 5.21 -5.81 -7.78
C VAL A 72 4.60 -6.48 -8.99
N LYS A 73 4.90 -7.77 -9.18
CA LYS A 73 4.36 -8.55 -10.29
C LYS A 73 2.89 -8.87 -10.02
N LEU A 74 1.99 -8.14 -10.67
CA LEU A 74 0.54 -8.42 -10.62
C LEU A 74 0.23 -9.55 -11.61
N SER A 75 -0.28 -10.68 -11.11
CA SER A 75 -0.74 -11.83 -11.91
C SER A 75 -2.26 -11.84 -12.02
#